data_AF-A0A5T4LNB0-F1
#
_entry.id   AF-A0A5T4LNB0-F1
#
_cell.length_a   1.000
_cell.length_b   1.000
_cell.length_c   1.000
_cell.angle_alpha   90.00
_cell.angle_beta   90.00
_cell.angle_gamma   90.00
#
_symmetry.space_group_name_H-M   'P 1'
#
loop_
_entity.id
_entity.type
_entity.pdbx_description
1 polymer ?
#
loop_
_entity_poly.entity_id
_entity_poly.type
_entity_poly.pdbx_seq_one_letter_code
_entity_poly.pdbx_strand_id
1 'polypeptide(L)'
;MRYHGAVCKCCGFDFEKTYGKHGKGFIHVHHIRPLRTLGEGYLIDPVTELVPLCPNCHAMVHRGNEARPLSVDELRFLMNSLN
;
A
#
# COMPACT_ATOMS: atom_id res chain seq x y z
N MET A 1 4.73 10.19 -0.74
CA MET A 1 5.93 9.71 -0.01
C MET A 1 6.57 10.72 0.94
N ARG A 2 6.48 12.04 0.71
CA ARG A 2 7.07 13.04 1.63
C ARG A 2 6.59 12.91 3.08
N TYR A 3 5.34 12.48 3.30
CA TYR A 3 4.76 12.27 4.63
C TYR A 3 4.93 10.85 5.18
N HIS A 4 4.86 9.82 4.34
CA HIS A 4 4.84 8.41 4.81
C HIS A 4 6.14 7.62 4.67
N GLY A 5 7.11 8.10 3.87
CA GLY A 5 8.36 7.38 3.58
C GLY A 5 8.18 6.10 2.76
N ALA A 6 9.22 5.62 2.06
CA ALA A 6 9.13 4.53 1.07
C ALA A 6 9.23 3.11 1.67
N VAL A 7 8.61 2.88 2.82
CA VAL A 7 8.57 1.58 3.50
C VAL A 7 7.15 1.02 3.44
N CYS A 8 7.02 -0.25 3.06
CA CYS A 8 5.72 -0.92 2.98
C CYS A 8 5.06 -0.96 4.36
N LYS A 9 3.85 -0.40 4.49
CA LYS A 9 3.10 -0.41 5.75
C LYS A 9 2.49 -1.77 6.08
N CYS A 10 2.39 -2.68 5.12
CA CYS A 10 1.93 -4.05 5.38
C CYS A 10 3.05 -4.90 6.00
N CYS A 11 4.14 -5.12 5.24
CA CYS A 11 5.18 -6.08 5.58
C CYS A 11 6.53 -5.47 6.00
N GLY A 12 6.65 -4.13 6.02
CA GLY A 12 7.90 -3.46 6.42
C GLY A 12 9.02 -3.48 5.37
N PHE A 13 8.79 -4.04 4.17
CA PHE A 13 9.80 -4.06 3.11
C PHE A 13 10.23 -2.65 2.69
N ASP A 14 11.54 -2.48 2.58
CA ASP A 14 12.21 -1.22 2.23
C ASP A 14 13.18 -1.48 1.08
N PHE A 15 12.85 -0.94 -0.09
CA PHE A 15 13.64 -1.16 -1.31
C PHE A 15 15.04 -0.54 -1.22
N GLU A 16 15.22 0.57 -0.50
CA GLU A 16 16.54 1.20 -0.34
C GLU A 16 17.43 0.34 0.56
N LYS A 17 16.87 -0.27 1.61
CA LYS A 17 17.61 -1.22 2.46
C LYS A 17 17.99 -2.50 1.75
N THR A 18 17.16 -3.01 0.84
CA THR A 18 17.43 -4.27 0.12
C THR A 18 18.28 -4.10 -1.14
N TYR A 19 18.03 -3.04 -1.92
CA TYR A 19 18.65 -2.84 -3.23
C TYR A 19 19.61 -1.63 -3.27
N GLY A 20 19.86 -1.00 -2.13
CA GLY A 20 20.68 0.20 -2.05
C GLY A 20 20.07 1.37 -2.82
N LYS A 21 20.94 2.22 -3.39
CA LYS A 21 20.51 3.44 -4.12
C LYS A 21 19.53 3.17 -5.26
N HIS A 22 19.56 1.98 -5.87
CA HIS A 22 18.64 1.61 -6.94
C HIS A 22 17.18 1.55 -6.46
N GLY A 23 16.95 1.14 -5.21
CA GLY A 23 15.62 1.07 -4.61
C GLY A 23 15.15 2.37 -3.95
N LYS A 24 15.96 3.44 -3.98
CA LYS A 24 15.66 4.68 -3.25
C LYS A 24 14.35 5.30 -3.69
N GLY A 25 13.42 5.44 -2.75
CA GLY A 25 12.10 6.04 -2.98
C GLY A 25 11.13 5.16 -3.76
N PHE A 26 11.52 3.95 -4.16
CA PHE A 26 10.66 3.04 -4.92
C PHE A 26 9.65 2.35 -4.02
N ILE A 27 8.37 2.58 -4.29
CA ILE A 27 7.22 2.05 -3.53
C ILE A 27 5.93 2.33 -4.32
N HIS A 28 4.89 1.52 -4.13
CA HIS A 28 3.57 1.82 -4.69
C HIS A 28 2.72 2.60 -3.68
N VAL A 29 1.88 3.49 -4.19
CA VAL A 29 0.89 4.24 -3.40
C VAL A 29 -0.47 3.61 -3.61
N HIS A 30 -1.14 3.25 -2.51
CA HIS A 30 -2.44 2.61 -2.51
C HIS A 30 -3.48 3.52 -1.86
N HIS A 31 -4.67 3.63 -2.47
CA HIS A 31 -5.80 4.36 -1.89
C HIS A 31 -6.51 3.44 -0.89
N ILE A 32 -6.63 3.88 0.37
CA ILE A 32 -7.34 3.11 1.41
C ILE A 32 -8.82 2.99 1.06
N ARG A 33 -9.42 4.04 0.49
CA ARG A 33 -10.78 4.04 -0.03
C ARG A 33 -10.77 3.79 -1.54
N PRO A 34 -11.57 2.84 -2.07
CA PRO A 34 -11.59 2.59 -3.51
C PRO A 34 -12.04 3.84 -4.27
N LEU A 35 -11.24 4.27 -5.26
CA LEU A 35 -11.49 5.50 -6.04
C LEU A 35 -12.90 5.59 -6.61
N ARG A 36 -13.50 4.46 -7.01
CA ARG A 36 -14.86 4.41 -7.55
C ARG A 36 -15.97 4.85 -6.57
N THR A 37 -15.62 5.00 -5.29
CA THR A 37 -16.53 5.49 -4.25
C THR A 37 -16.40 7.01 -4.04
N LEU A 38 -15.45 7.66 -4.72
CA LEU A 38 -15.20 9.09 -4.64
C LEU A 38 -15.91 9.77 -5.83
N GLY A 39 -16.72 10.79 -5.53
CA GLY A 39 -17.39 11.59 -6.55
C GLY A 39 -16.41 12.49 -7.33
N GLU A 40 -16.84 13.01 -8.46
CA GLU A 40 -16.07 14.00 -9.21
C GLU A 40 -15.71 15.21 -8.33
N GLY A 41 -14.46 15.68 -8.43
CA GLY A 41 -13.95 16.81 -7.65
C GLY A 41 -13.53 16.49 -6.20
N TYR A 42 -13.58 15.22 -5.78
CA TYR A 42 -13.10 14.83 -4.45
C TYR A 42 -11.58 15.05 -4.32
N LEU A 43 -11.19 15.78 -3.27
CA LEU A 43 -9.79 16.03 -2.94
C LEU A 43 -9.29 14.92 -2.00
N ILE A 44 -8.30 14.16 -2.47
CA ILE A 44 -7.65 13.10 -1.69
C ILE A 44 -6.71 13.75 -0.67
N ASP A 45 -6.86 13.40 0.60
CA ASP A 45 -5.84 13.72 1.60
C ASP A 45 -4.70 12.68 1.53
N PRO A 46 -3.50 13.06 1.06
CA PRO A 46 -2.40 12.12 0.89
C PRO A 46 -1.82 11.60 2.21
N VAL A 47 -2.22 12.16 3.36
CA VAL A 47 -1.77 11.75 4.71
C VAL A 47 -2.69 10.69 5.31
N THR A 48 -4.00 10.80 5.06
CA THR A 48 -5.00 9.94 5.71
C THR A 48 -5.60 8.90 4.77
N GLU A 49 -5.53 9.11 3.45
CA GLU A 49 -6.21 8.26 2.46
C GLU A 49 -5.26 7.44 1.59
N LEU A 50 -3.95 7.69 1.69
CA LEU A 50 -2.94 6.98 0.92
C LEU A 50 -2.02 6.20 1.85
N VAL A 51 -1.67 4.99 1.43
CA VAL A 51 -0.75 4.12 2.18
C VAL A 51 0.32 3.55 1.25
N PRO A 52 1.61 3.57 1.65
CA PRO A 52 2.66 2.97 0.86
C PRO A 52 2.70 1.45 1.03
N LEU A 53 2.72 0.72 -0.08
CA LEU A 53 2.82 -0.73 -0.16
C LEU A 53 3.92 -1.13 -1.15
N CYS A 54 4.63 -2.24 -0.88
CA CYS A 54 5.51 -2.83 -1.88
C CYS A 54 4.67 -3.41 -3.03
N PRO A 55 5.24 -3.62 -4.23
CA PRO A 55 4.53 -4.21 -5.37
C PRO A 55 3.82 -5.53 -5.03
N ASN A 56 4.45 -6.39 -4.23
CA ASN A 56 3.87 -7.67 -3.84
C ASN A 56 2.64 -7.50 -2.94
N CYS A 57 2.75 -6.71 -1.86
CA CYS A 57 1.59 -6.44 -1.00
C CYS A 57 0.51 -5.67 -1.75
N HIS A 58 0.86 -4.74 -2.64
CA HIS A 58 -0.10 -4.00 -3.45
C HIS A 58 -0.88 -4.93 -4.40
N ALA A 59 -0.19 -5.88 -5.03
CA ALA A 59 -0.87 -6.90 -5.84
C ALA A 59 -1.79 -7.79 -4.98
N MET A 60 -1.36 -8.16 -3.77
CA MET A 60 -2.14 -9.05 -2.90
C MET A 60 -3.38 -8.39 -2.31
N VAL A 61 -3.34 -7.10 -1.97
CA VAL A 61 -4.57 -6.42 -1.49
C VAL A 61 -5.67 -6.41 -2.53
N HIS A 62 -5.34 -6.35 -3.83
CA HIS A 62 -6.32 -6.37 -4.92
C HIS A 62 -6.67 -7.77 -5.43
N ARG A 63 -5.94 -8.80 -4.97
CA ARG A 63 -6.11 -10.16 -5.50
C ARG A 63 -7.45 -10.74 -5.06
N GLY A 64 -8.24 -11.23 -6.02
CA GLY A 64 -9.50 -11.93 -5.80
C GLY A 64 -10.74 -11.03 -5.88
N ASN A 65 -10.64 -9.76 -5.50
CA ASN A 65 -11.73 -8.80 -5.67
C ASN A 65 -11.23 -7.35 -5.78
N GLU A 66 -11.10 -6.82 -7.00
CA GLU A 66 -10.73 -5.41 -7.21
C GLU A 66 -11.80 -4.43 -6.71
N ALA A 67 -13.07 -4.86 -6.67
CA ALA A 67 -14.12 -4.05 -6.08
C ALA A 67 -13.97 -4.01 -4.54
N ARG A 68 -13.43 -5.02 -3.89
CA ARG A 68 -13.22 -5.00 -2.45
C ARG A 68 -11.80 -5.45 -2.13
N PRO A 69 -10.82 -4.55 -2.32
CA PRO A 69 -9.46 -4.83 -1.92
C PRO A 69 -9.41 -5.11 -0.42
N LEU A 70 -8.52 -5.99 0.00
CA LEU A 70 -8.22 -6.19 1.41
C LEU A 70 -7.64 -4.90 2.00
N SER A 71 -8.02 -4.60 3.23
CA SER A 71 -7.31 -3.64 4.05
C SER A 71 -5.89 -4.14 4.35
N VAL A 72 -5.01 -3.21 4.71
CA VAL A 72 -3.63 -3.54 5.12
C VAL A 72 -3.60 -4.47 6.33
N ASP A 73 -4.55 -4.30 7.26
CA ASP A 73 -4.63 -5.15 8.46
C ASP A 73 -5.14 -6.56 8.14
N GLU A 74 -6.12 -6.70 7.24
CA GLU A 74 -6.56 -8.02 6.74
C GLU A 74 -5.40 -8.76 6.05
N LEU A 75 -4.66 -8.08 5.17
CA LEU A 75 -3.50 -8.70 4.52
C LEU A 75 -2.41 -9.07 5.53
N ARG A 76 -2.15 -8.20 6.52
CA ARG A 76 -1.17 -8.48 7.58
C ARG A 76 -1.59 -9.69 8.43
N PHE A 77 -2.88 -9.83 8.72
CA PHE A 77 -3.41 -11.00 9.42
C PHE A 77 -3.15 -12.27 8.63
N LEU A 78 -3.48 -12.30 7.33
CA LEU A 78 -3.22 -13.46 6.46
C LEU A 78 -1.74 -13.86 6.40
N MET A 79 -0.82 -12.88 6.36
CA MET A 79 0.62 -13.15 6.36
C MET A 79 1.11 -13.77 7.67
N ASN A 80 0.53 -13.38 8.81
CA ASN A 80 0.95 -13.82 10.14
C ASN A 80 0.26 -15.12 10.58
N SER A 81 -0.93 -15.43 10.06
CA SER A 81 -1.63 -16.69 10.33
C SER A 81 -0.99 -17.93 9.70
N LEU A 82 0.08 -17.76 8.91
CA LEU A 82 0.84 -18.81 8.27
C LEU A 82 2.19 -19.09 8.95
N ASN A 83 2.48 -18.41 10.07
CA ASN A 83 3.69 -18.58 10.88
C ASN A 83 3.44 -19.43 12.13
#